data_AF-A0A918BVK1-F1
#
_entry.id   AF-A0A918BVK1-F1
#
_cell.length_a   1.000
_cell.length_b   1.000
_cell.length_c   1.000
_cell.angle_alpha   90.00
_cell.angle_beta   90.00
_cell.angle_gamma   90.00
#
_symmetry.space_group_name_H-M   'P 1'
#
loop_
_entity.id
_entity.type
_entity.pdbx_description
1 polymer ?
#
loop_
_entity_poly.entity_id
_entity_poly.type
_entity_poly.pdbx_seq_one_letter_code
_entity_poly.pdbx_strand_id
1 'polypeptide(L)'
;MLPDGGTGRRRGPFELVTGRSVPFTLLLTVRGHIMGLHFHRGADGTTTGRNDANGFTVTHADEEEVKRQLYEDAGWEYTPPPPPVPPGFHRFSLVHEEFRSSGFADERYAGLRARPPEGCVPVDRGCFALTCERPGRTLMDAVAGTVAEIRREHGLVMNSLGVEQPQEWSDADTRGGHAAETVAHLVLMTAHRARLLGYGRKDMVRLLDAAGIE
;
A
#
# COMPACT_ATOMS: atom_id res chain seq x y z
N MET A 1 10.66 -43.87 -1.22
CA MET A 1 10.27 -43.39 -2.57
C MET A 1 9.15 -42.40 -2.36
N LEU A 2 9.50 -41.13 -2.22
CA LEU A 2 8.60 -39.98 -2.08
C LEU A 2 8.91 -39.06 -3.27
N PRO A 3 7.93 -38.47 -3.95
CA PRO A 3 8.22 -37.42 -4.91
C PRO A 3 8.18 -36.05 -4.22
N ASP A 4 9.34 -35.39 -4.26
CA ASP A 4 9.51 -33.93 -4.30
C ASP A 4 8.91 -33.35 -5.59
N GLY A 5 8.47 -32.08 -5.58
CA GLY A 5 8.15 -31.38 -6.82
C GLY A 5 7.42 -30.06 -6.66
N GLY A 6 8.14 -29.01 -6.23
CA GLY A 6 7.63 -27.67 -5.92
C GLY A 6 6.76 -26.99 -6.98
N THR A 7 5.66 -26.39 -6.52
CA THR A 7 4.90 -25.38 -7.25
C THR A 7 5.53 -24.01 -7.00
N GLY A 8 6.18 -23.48 -8.04
CA GLY A 8 6.71 -22.12 -8.05
C GLY A 8 5.60 -21.10 -7.91
N ARG A 9 5.51 -20.43 -6.76
CA ARG A 9 4.78 -19.17 -6.61
C ARG A 9 5.59 -18.08 -7.31
N ARG A 10 5.21 -17.74 -8.55
CA ARG A 10 5.56 -16.46 -9.17
C ARG A 10 4.92 -15.35 -8.33
N ARG A 11 5.72 -14.53 -7.67
CA ARG A 11 5.26 -13.25 -7.11
C ARG A 11 5.20 -12.25 -8.27
N GLY A 12 3.99 -11.86 -8.66
CA GLY A 12 3.74 -10.71 -9.54
C GLY A 12 3.97 -9.38 -8.82
N PRO A 13 3.99 -8.25 -9.54
CA PRO A 13 4.68 -7.04 -9.12
C PRO A 13 3.93 -6.29 -8.02
N PHE A 14 4.69 -5.83 -7.03
CA PHE A 14 4.24 -4.95 -5.95
C PHE A 14 4.04 -3.54 -6.52
N GLU A 15 2.82 -3.02 -6.41
CA GLU A 15 2.48 -1.65 -6.80
C GLU A 15 2.73 -0.71 -5.61
N LEU A 16 3.83 0.06 -5.65
CA LEU A 16 4.18 1.05 -4.62
C LEU A 16 3.35 2.33 -4.83
N VAL A 17 2.55 2.70 -3.83
CA VAL A 17 1.87 4.00 -3.76
C VAL A 17 2.91 5.08 -3.47
N THR A 18 3.32 5.82 -4.50
CA THR A 18 4.31 6.91 -4.40
C THR A 18 3.68 8.16 -3.81
N GLY A 19 4.01 8.46 -2.55
CA GLY A 19 3.66 9.73 -1.90
C GLY A 19 4.78 10.19 -0.97
N ARG A 20 5.69 11.01 -1.50
CA ARG A 20 6.86 11.71 -0.88
C ARG A 20 8.23 11.05 -1.08
N SER A 21 9.15 11.90 -1.56
CA SER A 21 10.58 11.67 -1.81
C SER A 21 11.35 11.36 -0.53
N VAL A 22 11.55 10.07 -0.28
CA VAL A 22 12.48 9.53 0.71
C VAL A 22 13.40 8.56 -0.04
N PRO A 23 14.72 8.50 0.21
CA PRO A 23 15.56 7.46 -0.36
C PRO A 23 14.93 6.09 -0.07
N PHE A 24 14.62 5.34 -1.13
CA PHE A 24 14.04 4.02 -1.02
C PHE A 24 15.03 3.00 -1.59
N THR A 25 15.09 1.84 -0.92
CA THR A 25 15.88 0.70 -1.36
C THR A 25 14.91 -0.42 -1.71
N LEU A 26 14.94 -0.91 -2.94
CA LEU A 26 14.20 -2.09 -3.32
C LEU A 26 15.08 -3.32 -3.08
N LEU A 27 14.77 -4.08 -2.02
CA LEU A 27 15.54 -5.25 -1.59
C LEU A 27 14.87 -6.53 -2.06
N LEU A 28 15.60 -7.38 -2.80
CA LEU A 28 15.21 -8.77 -3.03
C LEU A 28 16.30 -9.71 -2.50
N THR A 29 15.89 -10.61 -1.60
CA THR A 29 16.77 -11.64 -1.06
C THR A 29 16.70 -12.88 -1.96
N VAL A 30 17.76 -13.14 -2.73
CA VAL A 30 17.96 -14.42 -3.42
C VAL A 30 19.28 -15.00 -2.96
N ARG A 31 19.23 -16.14 -2.26
CA ARG A 31 20.40 -16.90 -1.75
C ARG A 31 21.35 -16.11 -0.84
N GLY A 32 20.82 -15.40 0.17
CA GLY A 32 21.63 -14.89 1.28
C GLY A 32 22.53 -13.68 0.99
N HIS A 33 22.54 -13.18 -0.25
CA HIS A 33 23.09 -11.87 -0.59
C HIS A 33 21.94 -10.90 -0.88
N ILE A 34 21.97 -9.75 -0.21
CA ILE A 34 21.08 -8.63 -0.51
C ILE A 34 21.57 -8.03 -1.82
N MET A 35 20.82 -8.22 -2.90
CA MET A 35 21.08 -7.57 -4.20
C MET A 35 19.88 -6.65 -4.46
N GLY A 36 20.14 -5.35 -4.56
CA GLY A 36 19.10 -4.33 -4.59
C GLY A 36 19.41 -3.21 -5.57
N LEU A 37 18.35 -2.50 -5.95
CA LEU A 37 18.45 -1.25 -6.69
C LEU A 37 18.43 -0.10 -5.68
N HIS A 38 19.45 0.75 -5.74
CA HIS A 38 19.62 1.91 -4.85
C HIS A 38 19.40 3.20 -5.61
N PHE A 39 18.66 4.13 -4.98
CA PHE A 39 18.40 5.45 -5.54
C PHE A 39 18.87 6.52 -4.57
N HIS A 40 19.66 7.47 -5.07
CA HIS A 40 20.14 8.62 -4.34
C HIS A 40 19.79 9.90 -5.08
N ARG A 41 19.09 10.82 -4.41
CA ARG A 41 18.78 12.14 -4.96
C ARG A 41 19.85 13.14 -4.53
N GLY A 42 20.58 13.68 -5.50
CA GLY A 42 21.59 14.70 -5.31
C GLY A 42 21.00 16.06 -4.97
N ALA A 43 21.80 16.89 -4.28
CA ALA A 43 21.44 18.27 -3.98
C ALA A 43 21.33 19.16 -5.24
N ASP A 44 21.91 18.72 -6.35
CA ASP A 44 21.83 19.35 -7.68
C ASP A 44 20.53 19.03 -8.44
N GLY A 45 19.63 18.25 -7.85
CA GLY A 45 18.36 17.85 -8.43
C GLY A 45 18.42 16.61 -9.31
N THR A 46 19.60 16.00 -9.50
CA THR A 46 19.74 14.73 -10.22
C THR A 46 19.44 13.53 -9.32
N THR A 47 19.07 12.41 -9.94
CA THR A 47 18.95 11.11 -9.27
C THR A 47 20.02 10.18 -9.81
N THR A 48 20.75 9.52 -8.92
CA THR A 48 21.70 8.45 -9.23
C THR A 48 21.12 7.12 -8.78
N GLY A 49 21.03 6.17 -9.72
CA GLY A 49 20.63 4.80 -9.51
C GLY A 49 21.84 3.87 -9.56
N ARG A 50 21.88 2.85 -8.68
CA ARG A 50 22.90 1.80 -8.69
C ARG A 50 22.27 0.41 -8.57
N ASN A 51 22.73 -0.51 -9.40
CA ASN A 51 22.45 -1.94 -9.27
C ASN A 51 23.64 -2.62 -8.57
N ASP A 52 23.40 -3.15 -7.38
CA ASP A 52 24.45 -3.84 -6.61
C ASP A 52 24.87 -5.18 -7.22
N ALA A 53 24.05 -5.73 -8.13
CA ALA A 53 24.31 -7.03 -8.74
C ALA A 53 25.53 -7.03 -9.65
N ASN A 54 25.72 -5.94 -10.40
CA ASN A 54 26.70 -5.82 -11.46
C ASN A 54 27.48 -4.49 -11.38
N GLY A 55 27.16 -3.62 -10.43
CA GLY A 55 27.77 -2.30 -10.27
C GLY A 55 27.30 -1.26 -11.29
N PHE A 56 26.29 -1.55 -12.11
CA PHE A 56 25.72 -0.60 -13.06
C PHE A 56 25.22 0.64 -12.33
N THR A 57 25.58 1.81 -12.85
CA THR A 57 25.25 3.10 -12.26
C THR A 57 24.76 4.05 -13.35
N VAL A 58 23.65 4.74 -13.09
CA VAL A 58 23.05 5.73 -14.01
C VAL A 58 22.72 6.99 -13.23
N THR A 59 22.98 8.16 -13.80
CA THR A 59 22.61 9.46 -13.22
C THR A 59 21.81 10.25 -14.24
N HIS A 60 20.65 10.76 -13.85
CA HIS A 60 19.78 11.54 -14.73
C HIS A 60 18.98 12.59 -13.94
N ALA A 61 18.56 13.67 -14.60
CA ALA A 61 17.72 14.71 -14.00
C ALA A 61 16.27 14.24 -13.79
N ASP A 62 15.79 13.33 -14.65
CA ASP A 62 14.53 12.62 -14.49
C ASP A 62 14.75 11.33 -13.67
N GLU A 63 14.07 11.25 -12.52
CA GLU A 63 14.09 10.09 -11.62
C GLU A 63 13.50 8.84 -12.28
N GLU A 64 12.51 8.98 -13.15
CA GLU A 64 11.87 7.84 -13.82
C GLU A 64 12.77 7.20 -14.86
N GLU A 65 13.59 8.01 -15.54
CA GLU A 65 14.58 7.51 -16.48
C GLU A 65 15.66 6.67 -15.78
N VAL A 66 16.08 7.08 -14.58
CA VAL A 66 16.98 6.30 -13.72
C VAL A 66 16.36 4.98 -13.30
N LYS A 67 15.08 4.98 -12.91
CA LYS A 67 14.34 3.74 -12.55
C LYS A 67 14.23 2.80 -13.75
N ARG A 68 13.80 3.31 -14.91
CA ARG A 68 13.64 2.52 -16.13
C ARG A 68 14.94 1.82 -16.52
N GLN A 69 16.05 2.57 -16.59
CA GLN A 69 17.35 2.00 -16.95
C GLN A 69 17.86 0.96 -15.93
N LEU A 70 17.64 1.18 -14.63
CA LEU A 70 18.02 0.19 -13.61
C LEU A 70 17.19 -1.10 -13.69
N TYR A 71 15.89 -0.99 -13.98
CA TYR A 71 15.04 -2.17 -14.17
C TYR A 71 15.43 -2.93 -15.43
N GLU A 72 15.65 -2.23 -16.54
CA GLU A 72 16.14 -2.83 -17.79
C GLU A 72 17.47 -3.56 -17.58
N ASP A 73 18.43 -2.95 -16.87
CA ASP A 73 19.71 -3.57 -16.52
C ASP A 73 19.56 -4.80 -15.61
N ALA A 74 18.64 -4.76 -14.65
CA ALA A 74 18.31 -5.91 -13.80
C ALA A 74 17.55 -7.03 -14.53
N GLY A 75 17.16 -6.81 -15.81
CA GLY A 75 16.30 -7.72 -16.56
C GLY A 75 14.88 -7.79 -15.99
N TRP A 76 14.45 -6.76 -15.27
CA TRP A 76 13.12 -6.67 -14.66
C TRP A 76 12.19 -5.86 -15.56
N GLU A 77 10.92 -6.27 -15.60
CA GLU A 77 9.89 -5.51 -16.29
C GLU A 77 9.66 -4.19 -15.55
N TYR A 78 9.97 -3.07 -16.22
CA TYR A 78 9.67 -1.74 -15.71
C TYR A 78 8.20 -1.41 -16.02
N THR A 79 7.42 -1.18 -14.97
CA THR A 79 6.07 -0.63 -15.10
C THR A 79 6.16 0.87 -14.81
N PRO A 80 5.88 1.76 -15.78
CA PRO A 80 5.90 3.20 -15.54
C PRO A 80 4.86 3.59 -14.48
N PRO A 81 5.11 4.66 -13.72
CA PRO A 81 4.15 5.13 -12.73
C PRO A 81 2.82 5.49 -13.42
N PRO A 82 1.69 5.19 -12.79
CA PRO A 82 0.39 5.52 -13.36
C PRO A 82 0.25 7.04 -13.51
N PRO A 83 -0.49 7.51 -14.54
CA PRO A 83 -0.62 8.93 -14.84
C PRO A 83 -1.15 9.72 -13.63
N PRO A 84 -0.85 11.03 -13.51
CA PRO A 84 -1.35 11.83 -12.40
C PRO A 84 -2.88 11.87 -12.42
N VAL A 85 -3.49 11.78 -11.23
CA VAL A 85 -4.93 11.90 -11.10
C VAL A 85 -5.40 13.34 -11.36
N PRO A 86 -6.62 13.53 -11.88
CA PRO A 86 -7.18 14.87 -12.08
C PRO A 86 -7.21 15.68 -10.77
N PRO A 87 -7.15 17.03 -10.83
CA PRO A 87 -7.31 17.86 -9.64
C PRO A 87 -8.60 17.52 -8.87
N GLY A 88 -8.46 17.34 -7.56
CA GLY A 88 -9.59 16.96 -6.69
C GLY A 88 -9.88 15.45 -6.64
N PHE A 89 -9.16 14.63 -7.41
CA PHE A 89 -9.17 13.17 -7.28
C PHE A 89 -7.97 12.69 -6.47
N HIS A 90 -8.14 11.55 -5.81
CA HIS A 90 -7.13 10.90 -4.98
C HIS A 90 -7.04 9.43 -5.38
N ARG A 91 -5.80 8.95 -5.60
CA ARG A 91 -5.52 7.53 -5.82
C ARG A 91 -5.13 6.88 -4.49
N PHE A 92 -5.76 5.77 -4.14
CA PHE A 92 -5.44 4.98 -2.94
C PHE A 92 -5.86 3.53 -3.09
N SER A 93 -5.35 2.67 -2.20
CA SER A 93 -5.78 1.28 -2.09
C SER A 93 -6.60 1.10 -0.83
N LEU A 94 -7.59 0.20 -0.86
CA LEU A 94 -8.31 -0.28 0.32
C LEU A 94 -8.14 -1.78 0.41
N VAL A 95 -7.83 -2.28 1.60
CA VAL A 95 -7.59 -3.70 1.87
C VAL A 95 -8.52 -4.14 2.98
N HIS A 96 -9.12 -5.32 2.79
CA HIS A 96 -9.78 -6.04 3.88
C HIS A 96 -8.77 -7.01 4.49
N GLU A 97 -8.02 -6.53 5.49
CA GLU A 97 -7.06 -7.33 6.22
C GLU A 97 -7.82 -8.24 7.21
N GLU A 98 -8.20 -9.41 6.72
CA GLU A 98 -8.63 -10.53 7.54
C GLU A 98 -7.65 -11.69 7.28
N PHE A 99 -6.51 -11.63 7.99
CA PHE A 99 -5.41 -12.56 7.76
C PHE A 99 -5.84 -14.00 8.06
N ARG A 100 -5.50 -14.91 7.13
CA ARG A 100 -5.65 -16.38 7.20
C ARG A 100 -7.06 -16.96 7.04
N SER A 101 -8.12 -16.16 6.98
CA SER A 101 -9.50 -16.67 6.86
C SER A 101 -10.13 -16.50 5.47
N SER A 102 -9.67 -15.53 4.65
CA SER A 102 -10.32 -15.24 3.37
C SER A 102 -9.34 -14.78 2.29
N GLY A 103 -9.52 -15.32 1.08
CA GLY A 103 -8.76 -14.94 -0.11
C GLY A 103 -9.55 -14.02 -1.04
N PHE A 104 -8.92 -13.50 -2.10
CA PHE A 104 -9.58 -12.60 -3.06
C PHE A 104 -10.90 -13.12 -3.61
N ALA A 105 -11.02 -14.44 -3.83
CA ALA A 105 -12.19 -15.10 -4.40
C ALA A 105 -13.31 -15.42 -3.39
N ASP A 106 -13.14 -15.12 -2.11
CA ASP A 106 -14.13 -15.42 -1.07
C ASP A 106 -15.52 -14.86 -1.42
N GLU A 107 -16.57 -15.63 -1.18
CA GLU A 107 -17.96 -15.29 -1.49
C GLU A 107 -18.41 -14.00 -0.81
N ARG A 108 -17.83 -13.67 0.35
CA ARG A 108 -18.13 -12.42 1.05
C ARG A 108 -17.83 -11.17 0.22
N TYR A 109 -16.89 -11.25 -0.72
CA TYR A 109 -16.55 -10.14 -1.61
C TYR A 109 -17.26 -10.21 -2.96
N ALA A 110 -18.10 -11.22 -3.23
CA ALA A 110 -18.74 -11.41 -4.53
C ALA A 110 -19.57 -10.18 -4.95
N GLY A 111 -20.33 -9.60 -4.02
CA GLY A 111 -21.13 -8.40 -4.28
C GLY A 111 -20.27 -7.18 -4.65
N LEU A 112 -19.15 -7.00 -3.95
CA LEU A 112 -18.21 -5.88 -4.16
C LEU A 112 -17.35 -6.09 -5.42
N ARG A 113 -17.04 -7.34 -5.78
CA ARG A 113 -16.40 -7.67 -7.07
C ARG A 113 -17.32 -7.40 -8.26
N ALA A 114 -18.60 -7.75 -8.13
CA ALA A 114 -19.57 -7.59 -9.20
C ALA A 114 -19.97 -6.12 -9.41
N ARG A 115 -20.01 -5.33 -8.33
CA ARG A 115 -20.41 -3.92 -8.35
C ARG A 115 -19.52 -3.11 -7.41
N PRO A 116 -18.25 -2.85 -7.79
CA PRO A 116 -17.39 -1.99 -6.99
C PRO A 116 -17.90 -0.54 -7.04
N PRO A 117 -17.59 0.27 -6.02
CA PRO A 117 -17.79 1.71 -6.07
C PRO A 117 -17.21 2.32 -7.34
N GLU A 118 -17.83 3.38 -7.86
CA GLU A 118 -17.32 4.07 -9.05
C GLU A 118 -15.87 4.52 -8.83
N GLY A 119 -15.01 4.29 -9.82
CA GLY A 119 -13.58 4.60 -9.73
C GLY A 119 -12.75 3.61 -8.92
N CYS A 120 -13.34 2.50 -8.41
CA CYS A 120 -12.62 1.44 -7.73
C CYS A 120 -12.60 0.14 -8.56
N VAL A 121 -11.46 -0.55 -8.54
CA VAL A 121 -11.24 -1.82 -9.23
C VAL A 121 -10.78 -2.87 -8.22
N PRO A 122 -11.45 -4.04 -8.12
CA PRO A 122 -10.98 -5.16 -7.32
C PRO A 122 -9.66 -5.72 -7.84
N VAL A 123 -8.71 -5.90 -6.94
CA VAL A 123 -7.37 -6.43 -7.23
C VAL A 123 -6.99 -7.51 -6.23
N ASP A 124 -6.34 -8.57 -6.71
CA ASP A 124 -5.77 -9.62 -5.86
C ASP A 124 -4.34 -9.22 -5.47
N ARG A 125 -4.15 -8.91 -4.18
CA ARG A 125 -2.82 -8.64 -3.60
C ARG A 125 -2.39 -9.73 -2.61
N GLY A 126 -2.89 -10.96 -2.79
CA GLY A 126 -2.82 -12.04 -1.80
C GLY A 126 -3.91 -11.95 -0.72
N CYS A 127 -4.75 -10.92 -0.81
CA CYS A 127 -5.95 -10.65 -0.03
C CYS A 127 -6.91 -9.83 -0.91
N PHE A 128 -8.15 -9.65 -0.45
CA PHE A 128 -9.10 -8.80 -1.16
C PHE A 128 -8.73 -7.32 -0.99
N ALA A 129 -8.49 -6.65 -2.12
CA ALA A 129 -8.18 -5.23 -2.16
C ALA A 129 -8.92 -4.51 -3.30
N LEU A 130 -9.00 -3.20 -3.18
CA LEU A 130 -9.47 -2.28 -4.21
C LEU A 130 -8.36 -1.27 -4.51
N THR A 131 -8.13 -0.97 -5.78
CA THR A 131 -7.43 0.25 -6.22
C THR A 131 -8.47 1.26 -6.63
N CYS A 132 -8.43 2.46 -6.04
CA CYS A 132 -9.46 3.49 -6.19
C CYS A 132 -8.86 4.82 -6.68
N GLU A 133 -9.60 5.49 -7.56
CA GLU A 133 -9.44 6.90 -7.91
C GLU A 133 -10.75 7.62 -7.65
N ARG A 134 -10.79 8.42 -6.58
CA ARG A 134 -12.04 8.98 -6.06
C ARG A 134 -11.94 10.48 -5.85
N PRO A 135 -13.02 11.23 -6.10
CA PRO A 135 -13.06 12.64 -5.79
C PRO A 135 -13.08 12.87 -4.27
N GLY A 136 -12.46 13.95 -3.81
CA GLY A 136 -12.50 14.38 -2.41
C GLY A 136 -11.74 15.69 -2.20
N ARG A 137 -12.11 16.45 -1.17
CA ARG A 137 -11.35 17.67 -0.81
C ARG A 137 -9.94 17.31 -0.31
N THR A 138 -9.82 16.15 0.32
CA THR A 138 -8.57 15.56 0.78
C THR A 138 -8.59 14.06 0.51
N LEU A 139 -7.43 13.41 0.57
CA LEU A 139 -7.32 11.95 0.50
C LEU A 139 -8.18 11.30 1.60
N MET A 140 -8.16 11.85 2.82
CA MET A 140 -8.94 11.30 3.93
C MET A 140 -10.45 11.42 3.71
N ASP A 141 -10.92 12.50 3.09
CA ASP A 141 -12.33 12.66 2.68
C ASP A 141 -12.71 11.60 1.60
N ALA A 142 -11.83 11.36 0.61
CA ALA A 142 -12.07 10.37 -0.44
C ALA A 142 -12.10 8.93 0.11
N VAL A 143 -11.17 8.59 1.00
CA VAL A 143 -11.13 7.30 1.71
C VAL A 143 -12.37 7.12 2.57
N ALA A 144 -12.71 8.08 3.42
CA ALA A 144 -13.88 7.99 4.31
C ALA A 144 -15.18 7.83 3.50
N GLY A 145 -15.36 8.59 2.41
CA GLY A 145 -16.52 8.44 1.53
C GLY A 145 -16.63 7.03 0.94
N THR A 146 -15.50 6.46 0.49
CA THR A 146 -15.45 5.14 -0.12
C THR A 146 -15.70 4.03 0.89
N VAL A 147 -15.11 4.10 2.09
CA VAL A 147 -15.36 3.13 3.17
C VAL A 147 -16.83 3.16 3.60
N ALA A 148 -17.41 4.35 3.76
CA ALA A 148 -18.82 4.50 4.13
C ALA A 148 -19.77 3.94 3.05
N GLU A 149 -19.45 4.16 1.76
CA GLU A 149 -20.19 3.60 0.63
C GLU A 149 -20.12 2.07 0.63
N ILE A 150 -18.93 1.48 0.74
CA ILE A 150 -18.74 0.03 0.76
C ILE A 150 -19.50 -0.59 1.93
N ARG A 151 -19.41 0.00 3.13
CA ARG A 151 -20.12 -0.48 4.30
C ARG A 151 -21.63 -0.45 4.11
N ARG A 152 -22.16 0.65 3.58
CA ARG A 152 -23.61 0.82 3.34
C ARG A 152 -24.13 -0.17 2.30
N GLU A 153 -23.40 -0.39 1.22
CA GLU A 153 -23.88 -1.13 0.04
C GLU A 153 -23.53 -2.62 0.07
N HIS A 154 -22.45 -2.98 0.76
CA HIS A 154 -21.92 -4.35 0.79
C HIS A 154 -21.77 -4.92 2.20
N GLY A 155 -21.98 -4.13 3.27
CA GLY A 155 -21.82 -4.59 4.64
C GLY A 155 -20.38 -4.93 5.04
N LEU A 156 -19.40 -4.44 4.27
CA LEU A 156 -17.97 -4.70 4.49
C LEU A 156 -17.26 -3.44 4.99
N VAL A 157 -16.28 -3.61 5.88
CA VAL A 157 -15.44 -2.52 6.39
C VAL A 157 -14.02 -2.75 5.91
N MET A 158 -13.60 -2.03 4.86
CA MET A 158 -12.20 -2.03 4.44
C MET A 158 -11.35 -1.37 5.53
N ASN A 159 -10.47 -2.13 6.17
CA ASN A 159 -9.84 -1.78 7.45
C ASN A 159 -8.37 -1.33 7.33
N SER A 160 -7.82 -1.34 6.11
CA SER A 160 -6.43 -0.94 5.87
C SER A 160 -6.27 -0.27 4.49
N LEU A 161 -5.21 0.51 4.33
CA LEU A 161 -4.74 1.02 3.04
C LEU A 161 -3.62 0.16 2.43
N GLY A 162 -3.32 -1.00 3.03
CA GLY A 162 -2.24 -1.90 2.60
C GLY A 162 -0.84 -1.43 3.02
N VAL A 163 -0.74 -0.71 4.14
CA VAL A 163 0.55 -0.36 4.75
C VAL A 163 1.07 -1.60 5.47
N GLU A 164 2.28 -2.06 5.14
CA GLU A 164 2.81 -3.33 5.66
C GLU A 164 2.96 -3.38 7.19
N GLN A 165 2.67 -4.56 7.76
CA GLN A 165 2.97 -5.01 9.14
C GLN A 165 2.20 -4.42 10.37
N PRO A 166 0.93 -3.97 10.32
CA PRO A 166 0.19 -3.63 11.55
C PRO A 166 -0.02 -4.83 12.51
N GLN A 167 -0.14 -6.03 11.95
CA GLN A 167 -0.57 -7.26 12.64
C GLN A 167 0.51 -7.92 13.50
N GLU A 168 1.78 -7.54 13.36
CA GLU A 168 2.88 -8.10 14.17
C GLU A 168 2.81 -7.64 15.64
N TRP A 169 1.90 -6.71 15.96
CA TRP A 169 1.80 -6.06 17.26
C TRP A 169 0.44 -6.26 17.95
N SER A 170 -0.42 -7.15 17.44
CA SER A 170 -1.79 -7.33 17.92
C SER A 170 -2.06 -8.79 18.31
N ASP A 171 -1.78 -9.14 19.57
CA ASP A 171 -2.41 -10.29 20.23
C ASP A 171 -3.75 -9.85 20.80
N ALA A 172 -4.85 -10.33 20.22
CA ALA A 172 -6.20 -9.74 20.35
C ALA A 172 -6.99 -10.13 21.61
N ASP A 173 -6.34 -10.55 22.70
CA ASP A 173 -7.05 -11.34 23.72
C ASP A 173 -7.47 -10.57 24.98
N THR A 174 -6.98 -9.34 25.22
CA THR A 174 -7.42 -8.56 26.39
C THR A 174 -7.46 -7.05 26.14
N ARG A 175 -8.35 -6.34 26.87
CA ARG A 175 -8.42 -4.87 26.90
C ARG A 175 -7.27 -4.21 27.71
N GLY A 176 -6.28 -4.99 28.13
CA GLY A 176 -5.09 -4.54 28.86
C GLY A 176 -3.82 -5.15 28.26
N GLY A 177 -2.67 -4.79 28.81
CA GLY A 177 -1.38 -5.34 28.37
C GLY A 177 -0.90 -4.80 27.01
N HIS A 178 0.10 -5.47 26.44
CA HIS A 178 0.90 -4.97 25.33
C HIS A 178 0.12 -4.63 24.06
N ALA A 179 -0.93 -5.39 23.75
CA ALA A 179 -1.79 -5.12 22.60
C ALA A 179 -2.60 -3.82 22.77
N ALA A 180 -3.14 -3.56 23.97
CA ALA A 180 -3.83 -2.31 24.26
C ALA A 180 -2.87 -1.10 24.25
N GLU A 181 -1.65 -1.27 24.78
CA GLU A 181 -0.59 -0.25 24.69
C GLU A 181 -0.21 0.05 23.24
N THR A 182 -0.12 -0.98 22.40
CA THR A 182 0.14 -0.84 20.96
C THR A 182 -0.95 -0.04 20.28
N VAL A 183 -2.23 -0.36 20.51
CA VAL A 183 -3.35 0.41 19.94
C VAL A 183 -3.28 1.88 20.36
N ALA A 184 -3.05 2.14 21.66
CA ALA A 184 -2.90 3.51 22.16
C ALA A 184 -1.72 4.25 21.51
N HIS A 185 -0.58 3.57 21.36
CA HIS A 185 0.61 4.11 20.69
C HIS A 185 0.33 4.47 19.23
N LEU A 186 -0.33 3.57 18.48
CA LEU A 186 -0.69 3.79 17.07
C LEU A 186 -1.65 4.98 16.91
N VAL A 187 -2.63 5.12 17.80
CA VAL A 187 -3.56 6.26 17.79
C VAL A 187 -2.81 7.58 18.03
N LEU A 188 -1.90 7.62 19.02
CA LEU A 188 -1.10 8.81 19.31
C LEU A 188 -0.18 9.19 18.14
N MET A 189 0.52 8.21 17.57
CA MET A 189 1.37 8.40 16.39
C MET A 189 0.58 8.90 15.19
N THR A 190 -0.60 8.32 14.96
CA THR A 190 -1.51 8.73 13.89
C THR A 190 -1.98 10.17 14.10
N ALA A 191 -2.43 10.52 15.31
CA ALA A 191 -2.88 11.88 15.63
C ALA A 191 -1.75 12.92 15.45
N HIS A 192 -0.53 12.58 15.88
CA HIS A 192 0.62 13.46 15.68
C HIS A 192 0.93 13.68 14.19
N ARG A 193 0.99 12.61 13.40
CA ARG A 193 1.26 12.67 11.95
C ARG A 193 0.14 13.38 11.19
N ALA A 194 -1.12 13.11 11.54
CA ALA A 194 -2.29 13.78 10.98
C ALA A 194 -2.17 15.30 11.15
N ARG A 195 -1.82 15.77 12.35
CA ARG A 195 -1.58 17.19 12.63
C ARG A 195 -0.47 17.78 11.76
N LEU A 196 0.66 17.08 11.58
CA LEU A 196 1.75 17.54 10.72
C LEU A 196 1.35 17.65 9.24
N LEU A 197 0.36 16.88 8.81
CA LEU A 197 -0.22 16.92 7.46
C LEU A 197 -1.38 17.92 7.33
N GLY A 198 -1.74 18.63 8.40
CA GLY A 198 -2.84 19.58 8.41
C GLY A 198 -4.22 18.97 8.63
N TYR A 199 -4.31 17.67 8.92
CA TYR A 199 -5.57 17.03 9.30
C TYR A 199 -5.94 17.35 10.74
N GLY A 200 -7.21 17.67 10.94
CA GLY A 200 -7.79 17.93 12.26
C GLY A 200 -8.45 16.70 12.87
N ARG A 201 -8.83 16.82 14.15
CA ARG A 201 -9.63 15.81 14.86
C ARG A 201 -10.90 15.41 14.10
N LYS A 202 -11.61 16.39 13.52
CA LYS A 202 -12.86 16.14 12.78
C LYS A 202 -12.65 15.26 11.55
N ASP A 203 -11.47 15.30 10.93
CA ASP A 203 -11.18 14.49 9.76
C ASP A 203 -10.97 13.04 10.18
N MET A 204 -10.24 12.83 11.29
CA MET A 204 -10.00 11.50 11.85
C MET A 204 -11.30 10.86 12.36
N VAL A 205 -12.12 11.61 13.09
CA VAL A 205 -13.44 11.12 13.57
C VAL A 205 -14.32 10.73 12.39
N ARG A 206 -14.37 11.52 11.31
CA ARG A 206 -15.14 11.16 10.11
C ARG A 206 -14.68 9.86 9.47
N LEU A 207 -13.38 9.56 9.50
CA LEU A 207 -12.87 8.27 9.04
C LEU A 207 -13.29 7.12 9.96
N LEU A 208 -13.26 7.32 11.28
CA LEU A 208 -13.73 6.31 12.26
C LEU A 208 -15.24 6.06 12.12
N ASP A 209 -16.04 7.12 11.96
CA ASP A 209 -17.48 7.05 11.71
C ASP A 209 -17.77 6.32 10.39
N ALA A 210 -16.93 6.53 9.36
CA ALA A 210 -17.01 5.83 8.08
C ALA A 210 -16.58 4.36 8.16
N ALA A 211 -15.71 4.00 9.10
CA ALA A 211 -15.37 2.61 9.40
C ALA A 211 -16.44 1.91 10.25
N GLY A 212 -17.29 2.68 10.96
CA GLY A 212 -18.41 2.14 11.74
C GLY A 212 -17.97 1.61 13.10
N ILE A 213 -16.92 2.22 13.65
CA ILE A 213 -16.44 1.96 15.01
C ILE A 213 -17.34 2.75 15.97
N GLU A 214 -18.08 2.04 16.82
CA GLU A 214 -18.97 2.60 17.86
C GLU A 214 -18.37 2.45 19.27
#